data_AF-A0A8C0GNN6-F1
#
_entry.id   AF-A0A8C0GNN6-F1
#
_cell.length_a   1.000
_cell.length_b   1.000
_cell.length_c   1.000
_cell.angle_alpha   90.00
_cell.angle_beta   90.00
_cell.angle_gamma   90.00
#
_symmetry.space_group_name_H-M   'P 1'
#
loop_
_entity.id
_entity.type
_entity.pdbx_description
1 polymer ?
#
loop_
_entity_poly.entity_id
_entity_poly.type
_entity_poly.pdbx_seq_one_letter_code
_entity_poly.pdbx_strand_id
1 'polypeptide(L)' 'MKRNPDAQFWTTYQVRSSDWSIEALLYKWKLKNVHVPLRSFNADKEQLASSPLPGRHTIEMMIISLARASYT' A
#
# COMPACT_ATOMS: atom_id res chain seq x y z
N MET A 1 -9.97 25.38 2.08
CA MET A 1 -10.09 23.92 2.19
C MET A 1 -9.60 23.47 3.57
N LYS A 2 -10.38 22.70 4.34
CA LYS A 2 -9.93 22.16 5.65
C LYS A 2 -9.08 20.90 5.43
N ARG A 3 -7.94 20.78 6.11
CA ARG A 3 -7.10 19.56 6.10
C ARG A 3 -7.64 18.57 7.11
N ASN A 4 -7.77 17.29 6.73
CA ASN A 4 -8.17 16.20 7.61
C ASN A 4 -6.92 15.41 8.06
N PRO A 5 -6.47 15.55 9.32
CA PRO A 5 -5.29 14.83 9.83
C PRO A 5 -5.53 13.32 9.99
N ASP A 6 -6.78 12.88 10.02
CA ASP A 6 -7.17 11.47 10.15
C ASP A 6 -7.48 10.81 8.80
N ALA A 7 -7.16 11.50 7.68
CA ALA A 7 -7.32 10.96 6.35
C ALA A 7 -6.48 9.69 6.16
N GLN A 8 -7.11 8.68 5.55
CA GLN A 8 -6.47 7.44 5.15
C GLN A 8 -6.64 7.23 3.65
N PHE A 9 -5.57 6.82 2.99
CA PHE A 9 -5.56 6.48 1.58
C PHE A 9 -5.35 4.99 1.44
N TRP A 10 -6.36 4.31 0.90
CA TRP A 10 -6.30 2.88 0.61
C TRP A 10 -5.83 2.70 -0.81
N THR A 11 -4.75 1.94 -0.99
CA THR A 11 -4.15 1.74 -2.31
C THR A 11 -3.69 0.30 -2.51
N THR A 12 -3.78 -0.14 -3.76
CA THR A 12 -3.19 -1.39 -4.25
C THR A 12 -2.19 -1.04 -5.34
N TYR A 13 -1.01 -1.65 -5.31
CA TYR A 13 0.00 -1.43 -6.32
C TYR A 13 0.66 -2.74 -6.72
N GLN A 14 1.17 -2.79 -7.95
CA GLN A 14 1.91 -3.92 -8.47
C GLN A 14 3.40 -3.66 -8.35
N VAL A 15 4.12 -4.58 -7.71
CA VAL A 15 5.58 -4.51 -7.57
C VAL A 15 6.22 -4.72 -8.95
N ARG A 16 7.05 -3.77 -9.39
CA ARG A 16 7.70 -3.75 -10.72
C ARG A 16 9.21 -3.95 -10.67
N SER A 17 9.87 -3.44 -9.64
CA SER A 17 11.25 -3.78 -9.25
C SER A 17 11.42 -3.46 -7.76
N SER A 18 12.23 -4.25 -7.05
CA SER A 18 12.53 -4.05 -5.63
C SER A 18 13.60 -2.97 -5.39
N ASP A 19 14.17 -2.41 -6.45
CA ASP A 19 15.26 -1.42 -6.34
C ASP A 19 14.78 -0.08 -5.75
N TRP A 20 13.48 0.22 -5.84
CA TRP A 20 12.89 1.46 -5.34
C TRP A 20 11.67 1.17 -4.48
N SER A 21 11.86 1.32 -3.18
CA SER A 21 10.81 1.09 -2.18
C SER A 21 10.02 2.38 -1.93
N ILE A 22 8.69 2.27 -1.82
CA ILE A 22 7.79 3.40 -1.56
C ILE A 22 7.99 3.97 -0.15
N GLU A 23 8.52 3.16 0.77
CA GLU A 23 8.79 3.50 2.17
C GLU A 23 9.71 4.72 2.31
N ALA A 24 10.72 4.86 1.45
CA ALA A 24 11.60 6.02 1.46
C ALA A 24 10.84 7.34 1.15
N LEU A 25 9.87 7.28 0.23
CA LEU A 25 9.01 8.42 -0.11
C LEU A 25 8.03 8.72 1.02
N LEU A 26 7.42 7.70 1.61
CA LEU A 26 6.52 7.86 2.74
C LEU A 26 7.23 8.51 3.92
N TYR A 27 8.45 8.08 4.25
CA TYR A 27 9.29 8.70 5.27
C TYR A 27 9.57 10.17 4.95
N LYS A 28 10.02 10.48 3.72
CA LYS A 28 10.27 11.86 3.26
C LYS A 28 9.04 12.76 3.41
N TRP A 29 7.85 12.22 3.23
CA TRP A 29 6.59 12.96 3.33
C TRP A 29 5.92 12.92 4.71
N LYS A 30 6.57 12.34 5.73
CA LYS A 30 5.99 12.16 7.08
C LYS A 30 4.68 11.36 7.04
N LEU A 31 4.64 10.34 6.19
CA LEU A 31 3.56 9.38 6.06
C LEU A 31 4.03 8.02 6.57
N LYS A 32 3.06 7.20 6.98
CA LYS A 32 3.27 5.79 7.32
C LYS A 32 2.34 4.93 6.48
N ASN A 33 2.71 3.67 6.30
CA ASN A 33 1.84 2.66 5.72
C ASN A 33 1.55 1.53 6.72
N VAL A 34 0.47 0.80 6.47
CA VAL A 34 0.18 -0.50 7.07
C VAL A 34 -0.25 -1.43 5.94
N HIS A 35 0.42 -2.56 5.79
CA HIS A 35 0.04 -3.56 4.79
C HIS A 35 -1.29 -4.21 5.16
N VAL A 36 -2.16 -4.36 4.17
CA VAL A 36 -3.43 -5.08 4.29
C VAL A 36 -3.29 -6.42 3.59
N PRO A 37 -3.45 -7.56 4.30
CA PRO A 37 -3.34 -8.87 3.68
C PRO A 37 -4.42 -9.10 2.61
N LEU A 38 -3.99 -9.38 1.38
CA LEU A 38 -4.92 -9.67 0.26
C LEU A 38 -5.74 -10.95 0.46
N ARG A 39 -5.23 -11.89 1.26
CA ARG A 39 -5.94 -13.14 1.63
C ARG A 39 -7.33 -12.88 2.23
N SER A 40 -7.49 -11.78 2.97
CA SER A 40 -8.77 -11.39 3.57
C SER A 40 -9.83 -11.04 2.51
N PHE A 41 -9.40 -10.77 1.28
CA PHE A 41 -10.25 -10.48 0.13
C PHE A 41 -10.24 -11.62 -0.91
N ASN A 42 -9.60 -12.76 -0.62
CA ASN A 42 -9.41 -13.87 -1.56
C ASN A 42 -8.72 -13.41 -2.86
N ALA A 43 -7.85 -12.40 -2.76
CA ALA A 43 -7.15 -11.72 -3.85
C ALA A 43 -5.63 -12.02 -3.88
N ASP A 44 -5.22 -13.12 -3.24
CA ASP A 44 -3.86 -13.63 -3.14
C ASP A 44 -3.58 -14.79 -4.10
N LYS A 45 -4.46 -14.98 -5.10
CA LYS A 45 -4.37 -16.02 -6.12
C LYS A 45 -3.85 -15.42 -7.44
N GLU A 46 -3.29 -16.27 -8.30
CA GLU A 46 -2.83 -15.87 -9.64
C GLU A 46 -3.94 -15.29 -10.53
N GLN A 47 -5.20 -15.62 -10.19
CA GLN A 47 -6.39 -15.13 -10.86
C GLN A 47 -7.11 -14.12 -9.96
N LEU A 48 -7.14 -12.85 -10.37
CA LEU A 48 -8.02 -11.86 -9.79
C LEU A 48 -9.31 -11.82 -10.60
N ALA A 49 -10.46 -12.02 -9.94
CA ALA A 49 -11.78 -12.01 -10.58
C ALA A 49 -11.88 -12.91 -11.82
N SER A 50 -11.30 -14.12 -11.76
CA SER A 50 -11.26 -15.11 -12.85
C SER A 50 -10.46 -14.69 -14.09
N SER A 51 -9.73 -13.57 -14.03
CA SER A 51 -8.80 -13.15 -15.07
C SER A 51 -7.38 -13.53 -14.66
N PRO A 52 -6.63 -14.30 -15.49
CA PRO A 52 -5.23 -14.55 -15.23
C PRO A 52 -4.44 -13.24 -15.42
N LEU A 53 -3.68 -12.84 -14.41
CA LEU A 53 -2.76 -11.71 -14.58
C LEU A 53 -1.51 -12.19 -15.34
N PRO A 54 -1.13 -11.59 -16.47
CA PRO A 54 -0.06 -12.12 -17.33
C PRO A 54 1.35 -11.88 -16.78
N GLY A 55 1.86 -12.80 -15.96
CA GLY A 55 3.24 -12.81 -15.45
C GLY A 55 3.32 -12.98 -13.93
N ARG A 56 4.55 -13.09 -13.38
CA ARG A 56 4.74 -13.05 -11.92
C ARG A 56 4.45 -11.63 -11.44
N HIS A 57 3.34 -11.47 -10.73
CA HIS A 57 2.85 -10.18 -10.31
C HIS A 57 2.53 -10.20 -8.83
N THR A 58 3.43 -9.60 -8.04
CA THR A 58 3.14 -9.35 -6.62
C THR A 58 2.31 -8.09 -6.53
N ILE A 59 1.05 -8.25 -6.11
CA ILE A 59 0.20 -7.12 -5.74
C ILE A 59 0.32 -6.93 -4.24
N GLU A 60 0.43 -5.69 -3.82
CA GLU A 60 0.40 -5.31 -2.42
C GLU A 60 -0.69 -4.28 -2.19
N MET A 61 -1.27 -4.32 -1.00
CA MET A 61 -2.26 -3.37 -0.55
C MET A 61 -1.79 -2.73 0.74
N MET A 62 -1.99 -1.43 0.86
CA MET A 62 -1.63 -0.70 2.08
C MET A 62 -2.59 0.45 2.35
N ILE A 63 -2.64 0.83 3.63
CA ILE A 63 -3.30 2.04 4.10
C ILE A 63 -2.22 3.07 4.41
N ILE A 64 -2.22 4.18 3.70
CA ILE A 64 -1.31 5.31 3.93
C ILE A 64 -2.03 6.34 4.80
N SER A 65 -1.33 6.83 5.83
CA SER A 65 -1.83 7.87 6.74
C SER A 65 -0.69 8.76 7.22
N LEU A 66 -1.03 9.89 7.85
CA LEU A 66 -0.02 10.74 8.49
C LEU A 66 0.74 9.97 9.57
N ALA A 67 2.07 10.08 9.56
CA ALA A 67 2.88 9.63 10.67
C ALA A 67 2.65 10.61 11.83
N ARG A 68 2.03 10.13 12.92
CA ARG A 68 1.98 10.92 14.16
C ARG A 68 3.41 11.06 14.67
N ALA A 69 3.83 12.28 14.97
CA ALA A 69 5.10 12.49 15.65
C ALA A 69 5.05 11.77 17.00
N SER A 70 5.88 10.76 17.18
CA SER A 70 6.15 10.20 18.50
C SER A 70 7.01 11.22 19.24
N TYR A 71 6.39 12.10 20.01
CA TYR A 71 7.12 12.85 21.03
C TYR A 71 7.42 11.86 22.16
N THR A 72 8.61 11.27 22.13
CA THR A 72 9.24 10.63 23.29
C THR A 72 10.05 11.67 24.05
#